data_AF-A0AA43EC31-F1
#
_entry.id   AF-A0AA43EC31-F1
#
_cell.length_a   1.000
_cell.length_b   1.000
_cell.length_c   1.000
_cell.angle_alpha   90.00
_cell.angle_beta   90.00
_cell.angle_gamma   90.00
#
_symmetry.space_group_name_H-M   'P 1'
#
loop_
_entity.id
_entity.type
_entity.pdbx_description
1 polymer ?
#
loop_
_entity_poly.entity_id
_entity_poly.type
_entity_poly.pdbx_seq_one_letter_code
_entity_poly.pdbx_strand_id
1 'polypeptide(L)' 'MSVMKDMRSRFGMFGELWAFMKVRKKWWLGPIMIFLMLLGVLIVFTEGSALAPFIYALF' A
#
# COMPACT_ATOMS: atom_id res chain seq x y z
N MET A 1 33.37 3.44 -16.59
CA MET A 1 32.54 3.64 -15.39
C MET A 1 31.06 3.82 -15.77
N SER A 2 30.46 2.85 -16.48
CA SER A 2 29.08 2.98 -17.03
C SER A 2 28.23 1.71 -16.93
N VAL A 3 28.75 0.61 -16.37
CA VAL A 3 28.06 -0.70 -16.38
C VAL A 3 27.03 -0.82 -15.23
N MET A 4 27.12 0.02 -14.19
CA MET A 4 26.22 -0.04 -13.03
C MET A 4 24.89 0.69 -13.20
N LYS A 5 24.68 1.45 -14.29
CA LYS A 5 23.46 2.27 -14.46
C LYS A 5 22.30 1.50 -15.09
N ASP A 6 22.59 0.42 -15.82
CA ASP A 6 21.62 -0.31 -16.63
C ASP A 6 20.86 -1.41 -15.87
N MET A 7 21.30 -1.79 -14.66
CA MET A 7 20.64 -2.84 -13.88
C MET A 7 19.33 -2.36 -13.22
N ARG A 8 19.08 -1.05 -13.18
CA ARG A 8 17.85 -0.44 -12.64
C ARG A 8 16.69 -0.41 -13.65
N SER A 9 16.93 -0.70 -14.93
CA SER A 9 15.91 -0.57 -16.00
C SER A 9 15.01 -1.79 -16.20
N ARG A 10 15.24 -2.90 -15.49
CA ARG A 10 14.42 -4.12 -15.65
C ARG A 10 13.01 -4.01 -15.03
N PHE A 11 12.76 -3.02 -14.17
CA PHE A 11 11.44 -2.69 -13.63
C PHE A 11 10.96 -1.30 -14.13
N GLY A 12 11.12 -1.06 -15.43
CA GLY A 12 11.07 0.26 -16.08
C GLY A 12 9.80 1.09 -15.93
N MET A 13 8.66 0.54 -15.51
CA MET A 13 7.42 1.33 -15.33
C MET A 13 7.13 1.66 -13.86
N PHE A 14 7.18 0.67 -12.97
CA PHE A 14 6.85 0.88 -11.55
C PHE A 14 7.88 1.76 -10.84
N GLY A 15 9.16 1.66 -11.21
CA GLY A 15 10.22 2.50 -10.66
C GLY A 15 10.09 3.98 -11.08
N GLU A 16 9.67 4.23 -12.32
CA GLU A 16 9.43 5.58 -12.84
C GLU A 16 8.19 6.22 -12.20
N LEU A 17 7.10 5.47 -12.06
CA LEU A 17 5.89 5.94 -11.35
C LEU A 17 6.19 6.28 -9.89
N TRP A 18 7.00 5.46 -9.21
CA TRP A 18 7.44 5.72 -7.85
C TRP A 18 8.32 6.97 -7.74
N ALA A 19 9.24 7.17 -8.67
CA ALA A 19 10.04 8.39 -8.76
C ALA A 19 9.16 9.63 -8.98
N PHE A 20 8.16 9.55 -9.86
CA PHE A 20 7.21 10.63 -10.15
C PHE A 20 6.36 11.01 -8.92
N MET A 21 5.87 10.01 -8.17
CA MET A 21 5.14 10.24 -6.91
C MET A 21 6.00 10.88 -5.83
N LYS A 22 7.28 10.49 -5.73
CA LYS A 22 8.24 11.06 -4.77
C LYS A 22 8.57 12.52 -5.09
N VAL A 23 8.70 12.88 -6.37
CA VAL A 23 8.92 14.27 -6.83
C VAL A 23 7.75 15.19 -6.48
N ARG A 24 6.51 14.68 -6.60
CA ARG A 24 5.28 15.43 -6.24
C ARG A 24 5.03 15.54 -4.73
N LYS A 25 5.95 15.05 -3.87
CA LYS A 25 5.78 15.00 -2.40
C LYS A 25 4.46 14.35 -1.92
N LYS A 26 3.90 13.39 -2.66
CA LYS A 26 2.73 12.62 -2.21
C LYS A 26 3.09 11.58 -1.13
N TRP A 27 3.81 11.99 -0.09
CA TRP A 27 4.15 11.17 1.08
C TRP A 27 2.92 10.66 1.83
N TRP A 28 1.76 11.28 1.59
CA TRP A 28 0.46 10.91 2.14
C TRP A 28 -0.09 9.59 1.58
N LEU A 29 0.37 9.14 0.42
CA LEU A 29 -0.07 7.86 -0.14
C LEU A 29 0.43 6.65 0.65
N GLY A 30 1.61 6.78 1.28
CA GLY A 30 2.17 5.74 2.14
C GLY A 30 1.24 5.37 3.30
N PRO A 31 0.86 6.32 4.18
CA PRO A 31 -0.05 6.03 5.28
C PRO A 31 -1.44 5.57 4.82
N ILE A 32 -1.97 6.10 3.70
CA ILE A 32 -3.25 5.63 3.14
C ILE A 32 -3.16 4.16 2.71
N MET A 33 -2.09 3.75 2.00
CA MET A 33 -1.89 2.35 1.62
C MET A 33 -1.79 1.43 2.84
N ILE A 34 -1.09 1.86 3.89
CA ILE A 34 -0.96 1.09 5.13
C ILE A 34 -2.34 0.93 5.81
N PHE A 35 -3.13 2.01 5.90
CA PHE A 35 -4.48 1.95 6.44
C PHE A 35 -5.40 1.02 5.63
N LEU A 36 -5.30 1.05 4.30
CA LEU A 36 -6.08 0.16 3.43
C LEU A 36 -5.68 -1.31 3.61
N MET A 37 -4.40 -1.62 3.77
CA MET A 37 -3.96 -2.97 4.12
C MET A 37 -4.50 -3.40 5.50
N LEU A 38 -4.38 -2.54 6.51
CA LEU A 38 -4.90 -2.80 7.85
C LEU A 38 -6.40 -3.08 7.83
N LEU A 39 -7.18 -2.28 7.10
CA LEU A 39 -8.61 -2.50 6.93
C LEU A 39 -8.90 -3.79 6.16
N GLY A 40 -8.15 -4.08 5.09
CA GLY A 40 -8.33 -5.34 4.34
C GLY A 40 -8.06 -6.57 5.21
N VAL A 41 -6.99 -6.53 6.00
CA VAL A 41 -6.68 -7.56 7.00
C VAL A 41 -7.81 -7.64 8.02
N LEU A 42 -8.20 -6.52 8.63
CA LEU A 42 -9.29 -6.49 9.61
C LEU A 42 -10.56 -7.14 9.06
N ILE A 43 -10.97 -6.79 7.84
CA ILE A 43 -12.16 -7.33 7.17
C ILE A 43 -12.04 -8.85 7.06
N VAL A 44 -10.96 -9.37 6.49
CA VAL A 44 -10.74 -10.82 6.33
C VAL A 44 -10.76 -11.55 7.68
N PHE A 45 -10.22 -10.93 8.73
CA PHE A 45 -10.25 -11.50 10.08
C PHE A 45 -11.60 -11.35 10.81
N THR A 46 -12.46 -10.44 10.34
CA THR A 46 -13.83 -10.27 10.88
C THR A 46 -14.87 -11.12 10.16
N GLU A 47 -14.60 -11.54 8.92
CA GLU A 47 -15.44 -12.48 8.16
C GLU A 47 -15.46 -13.85 8.87
N GLY A 48 -16.59 -14.19 9.51
CA GLY A 48 -16.74 -15.43 10.30
C GLY A 48 -16.24 -15.34 11.75
N SER A 49 -15.81 -14.17 12.21
CA SER A 49 -15.37 -13.95 13.59
C SER A 49 -16.56 -13.78 14.53
N ALA A 50 -16.44 -14.33 15.74
CA ALA A 50 -17.36 -14.07 16.85
C ALA A 50 -17.47 -12.57 17.22
N LEU A 51 -16.61 -11.71 16.65
CA LEU A 51 -16.62 -10.26 16.83
C LEU A 51 -17.61 -9.53 15.90
N ALA A 52 -18.11 -10.14 14.83
CA ALA A 52 -19.03 -9.51 13.89
C ALA A 52 -20.30 -8.91 14.56
N PRO A 53 -20.97 -9.58 15.54
CA PRO A 53 -22.15 -9.02 16.20
C PRO A 53 -21.85 -7.76 17.03
N PHE A 54 -20.62 -7.63 17.55
CA PHE A 54 -20.22 -6.47 18.36
C PHE A 54 -19.96 -5.24 17.51
N ILE A 55 -19.48 -5.43 16.27
CA ILE A 55 -19.33 -4.35 15.30
C ILE A 55 -20.73 -3.82 14.92
N TYR A 56 -21.67 -4.70 14.56
CA TYR A 56 -23.04 -4.29 14.23
C TYR A 56 -23.83 -3.70 15.42
N ALA A 57 -23.45 -3.99 16.66
CA ALA A 57 -24.11 -3.40 17.82
C ALA A 57 -23.62 -1.98 18.15
N LEU A 58 -22.41 -1.61 17.70
CA LEU A 58 -21.78 -0.31 17.95
C LEU A 58 -22.08 0.75 16.87
N PHE A 59 -22.60 0.33 15.71
CA PHE A 59 -22.97 1.19 14.58
C PHE A 59 -24.48 1.11 14.32
#